data_AF-A0A2M8GM07-F1
#
_entry.id   AF-A0A2M8GM07-F1
#
_cell.length_a   1.000
_cell.length_b   1.000
_cell.length_c   1.000
_cell.angle_alpha   90.00
_cell.angle_beta   90.00
_cell.angle_gamma   90.00
#
_symmetry.space_group_name_H-M   'P 1'
#
loop_
_entity.id
_entity.type
_entity.pdbx_description
1 polymer ?
#
loop_
_entity_poly.entity_id
_entity_poly.type
_entity_poly.pdbx_seq_one_letter_code
_entity_poly.pdbx_strand_id
1 'polypeptide(L)'
;PTSPAVVLTKAGPTPTKKLTPTPTKKPTAIPQPTTTPIPPPITSNVRPGTTLEEIFKEVNKRICVPAALLRAFQEEETGPWFHYYDNPVPYNTYGWWKSSSADPCKGFGYDTKTGYVPGDSYYAGRFCMITPGATSGIMGLFAINQWEQDTTRKNTLEFLPNNIDRRVIFDAAIIFASATINRVGNQAPVCGEDWSDTVVNIAAAKHVSGQYPCPNTTCEKYCNDVLSLYKQYR
;
A
#
# COMPACT_ATOMS: atom_id res chain seq x y z
N PRO A 1 -61.55 -83.78 -29.44
CA PRO A 1 -61.73 -82.59 -28.58
C PRO A 1 -60.41 -81.83 -28.44
N THR A 2 -60.25 -80.83 -29.30
CA THR A 2 -59.02 -80.06 -29.52
C THR A 2 -58.90 -78.89 -28.53
N SER A 3 -57.73 -78.79 -27.91
CA SER A 3 -57.34 -77.73 -26.97
C SER A 3 -56.97 -76.44 -27.73
N PRO A 4 -57.42 -75.25 -27.31
CA PRO A 4 -57.07 -74.00 -27.99
C PRO A 4 -55.68 -73.50 -27.56
N ALA A 5 -54.85 -73.18 -28.56
CA ALA A 5 -53.55 -72.54 -28.39
C ALA A 5 -53.71 -71.04 -28.10
N VAL A 6 -53.00 -70.54 -27.09
CA VAL A 6 -52.92 -69.11 -26.74
C VAL A 6 -51.89 -68.42 -27.62
N VAL A 7 -52.34 -67.41 -28.36
CA VAL A 7 -51.50 -66.55 -29.22
C VAL A 7 -50.86 -65.45 -28.37
N LEU A 8 -49.53 -65.43 -28.30
CA LEU A 8 -48.74 -64.33 -27.75
C LEU A 8 -48.69 -63.16 -28.76
N THR A 9 -49.38 -62.06 -28.45
CA THR A 9 -49.28 -60.80 -29.21
C THR A 9 -47.97 -60.08 -28.90
N LYS A 10 -47.15 -59.90 -29.94
CA LYS A 10 -45.89 -59.16 -29.95
C LYS A 10 -46.16 -57.66 -29.79
N ALA A 11 -45.62 -57.03 -28.75
CA ALA A 11 -45.69 -55.59 -28.54
C ALA A 11 -44.94 -54.85 -29.68
N GLY A 12 -45.60 -53.88 -30.31
CA GLY A 12 -45.03 -53.02 -31.33
C GLY A 12 -44.00 -52.03 -30.76
N PRO A 13 -43.11 -51.46 -31.60
CA PRO A 13 -42.07 -50.55 -31.15
C PRO A 13 -42.67 -49.19 -30.75
N THR A 14 -42.33 -48.75 -29.53
CA THR A 14 -42.66 -47.44 -28.99
C THR A 14 -41.97 -46.34 -29.81
N PRO A 15 -42.66 -45.26 -30.23
CA PRO A 15 -42.04 -44.17 -30.97
C PRO A 15 -41.13 -43.34 -30.04
N THR A 16 -39.82 -43.39 -30.29
CA THR A 16 -38.81 -42.59 -29.58
C THR A 16 -38.97 -41.12 -29.97
N LYS A 17 -39.48 -40.28 -29.06
CA LYS A 17 -39.42 -38.81 -29.20
C LYS A 17 -37.95 -38.38 -29.24
N LYS A 18 -37.51 -37.80 -30.35
CA LYS A 18 -36.22 -37.08 -30.42
C LYS A 18 -36.25 -35.92 -29.42
N LEU A 19 -35.44 -36.02 -28.37
CA LEU A 19 -35.15 -34.91 -27.47
C LEU A 19 -34.41 -33.85 -28.28
N THR A 20 -35.03 -32.68 -28.43
CA THR A 20 -34.39 -31.50 -29.00
C THR A 20 -33.37 -31.00 -27.97
N PRO A 21 -32.08 -30.80 -28.34
CA PRO A 21 -31.11 -30.28 -27.39
C PRO A 21 -31.52 -28.86 -26.98
N THR A 22 -31.74 -28.66 -25.68
CA THR A 22 -31.93 -27.34 -25.10
C THR A 22 -30.69 -26.51 -25.40
N PRO A 23 -30.81 -25.30 -25.98
CA PRO A 23 -29.65 -24.44 -26.21
C PRO A 23 -29.02 -24.10 -24.87
N THR A 24 -27.81 -24.61 -24.65
CA THR A 24 -26.99 -24.31 -23.47
C THR A 24 -26.77 -22.80 -23.44
N LYS A 25 -27.29 -22.11 -22.41
CA LYS A 25 -27.01 -20.69 -22.20
C LYS A 25 -25.50 -20.50 -22.17
N LYS A 26 -25.01 -19.65 -23.08
CA LYS A 26 -23.62 -19.19 -23.10
C LYS A 26 -23.23 -18.73 -21.68
N PRO A 27 -22.05 -19.11 -21.15
CA PRO A 27 -21.62 -18.65 -19.83
C PRO A 27 -21.72 -17.14 -19.76
N THR A 28 -22.44 -16.63 -18.75
CA THR A 28 -22.45 -15.21 -18.42
C THR A 28 -21.00 -14.78 -18.22
N ALA A 29 -20.57 -13.74 -18.95
CA ALA A 29 -19.23 -13.18 -18.75
C ALA A 29 -19.03 -12.90 -17.27
N ILE A 30 -17.88 -13.35 -16.72
CA ILE A 30 -17.48 -13.04 -15.35
C ILE A 30 -17.54 -11.51 -15.22
N PRO A 31 -18.25 -10.97 -14.21
CA PRO A 31 -18.28 -9.53 -13.98
C PRO A 31 -16.85 -9.02 -13.91
N GLN A 32 -16.50 -8.09 -14.79
CA GLN A 32 -15.22 -7.42 -14.75
C GLN A 32 -15.06 -6.79 -13.36
N PRO A 33 -13.94 -6.99 -12.65
CA PRO A 33 -13.76 -6.40 -11.34
C PRO A 33 -14.02 -4.90 -11.41
N THR A 34 -14.95 -4.40 -10.58
CA THR A 34 -15.24 -2.98 -10.49
C THR A 34 -13.96 -2.29 -10.04
N THR A 35 -13.25 -1.62 -10.93
CA THR A 35 -12.08 -0.84 -10.55
C THR A 35 -12.56 0.29 -9.64
N THR A 36 -12.19 0.23 -8.36
CA THR A 36 -12.48 1.31 -7.42
C THR A 36 -12.00 2.62 -8.03
N PRO A 37 -12.85 3.65 -8.16
CA PRO A 37 -12.46 4.91 -8.77
C PRO A 37 -11.29 5.51 -8.00
N ILE A 38 -10.19 5.78 -8.70
CA ILE A 38 -9.06 6.50 -8.13
C ILE A 38 -9.54 7.94 -7.81
N PRO A 39 -9.36 8.42 -6.57
CA PRO A 39 -9.71 9.78 -6.20
C PRO A 39 -9.00 10.82 -7.09
N PRO A 40 -9.57 12.03 -7.24
CA PRO A 40 -8.95 13.06 -8.07
C PRO A 40 -7.55 13.46 -7.53
N PRO A 41 -6.68 13.99 -8.43
CA PRO A 41 -5.37 14.49 -8.06
C PRO A 41 -5.46 15.62 -7.03
N ILE A 42 -4.50 15.68 -6.11
CA ILE A 42 -4.42 16.70 -5.07
C ILE A 42 -3.62 17.88 -5.60
N THR A 43 -4.28 19.04 -5.75
CA THR A 43 -3.67 20.28 -6.23
C THR A 43 -3.51 21.33 -5.13
N SER A 44 -4.14 21.13 -3.96
CA SER A 44 -4.02 22.01 -2.79
C SER A 44 -2.75 21.76 -2.00
N ASN A 45 -2.22 22.80 -1.33
CA ASN A 45 -1.07 22.64 -0.43
C ASN A 45 -1.41 21.85 0.84
N VAL A 46 -2.65 21.98 1.35
CA VAL A 46 -3.14 21.18 2.47
C VAL A 46 -3.47 19.79 1.95
N ARG A 47 -2.89 18.75 2.56
CA ARG A 47 -3.10 17.36 2.14
C ARG A 47 -4.26 16.71 2.90
N PRO A 48 -4.88 15.66 2.33
CA PRO A 48 -5.94 14.93 3.00
C PRO A 48 -5.49 14.28 4.30
N GLY A 49 -6.43 14.20 5.26
CA GLY A 49 -6.25 13.55 6.55
C GLY A 49 -5.74 14.49 7.66
N THR A 50 -6.34 14.34 8.84
CA THR A 50 -5.99 15.06 10.07
C THR A 50 -5.32 14.17 11.11
N THR A 51 -5.43 12.85 10.96
CA THR A 51 -4.69 11.84 11.72
C THR A 51 -3.82 11.00 10.79
N LEU A 52 -2.81 10.30 11.31
CA LEU A 52 -2.02 9.38 10.49
C LEU A 52 -2.87 8.28 9.85
N GLU A 53 -3.86 7.78 10.58
CA GLU A 53 -4.78 6.76 10.07
C GLU A 53 -5.56 7.27 8.87
N GLU A 54 -6.10 8.49 8.96
CA GLU A 54 -6.80 9.13 7.84
C GLU A 54 -5.87 9.37 6.65
N ILE A 55 -4.65 9.85 6.90
CA ILE A 55 -3.62 10.04 5.87
C ILE A 55 -3.35 8.72 5.15
N PHE A 56 -3.07 7.64 5.88
CA PHE A 56 -2.77 6.33 5.29
C PHE A 56 -3.98 5.71 4.57
N LYS A 57 -5.21 5.95 5.05
CA LYS A 57 -6.43 5.58 4.33
C LYS A 57 -6.56 6.34 3.02
N GLU A 58 -6.24 7.63 2.99
CA GLU A 58 -6.26 8.44 1.77
C GLU A 58 -5.19 8.04 0.75
N VAL A 59 -4.03 7.58 1.22
CA VAL A 59 -2.98 6.97 0.40
C VAL A 59 -3.44 5.63 -0.16
N ASN A 60 -4.00 4.74 0.67
CA ASN A 60 -4.52 3.44 0.24
C ASN A 60 -5.53 3.57 -0.92
N LYS A 61 -6.46 4.52 -0.83
CA LYS A 61 -7.44 4.81 -1.90
C LYS A 61 -6.80 5.16 -3.25
N ARG A 62 -5.54 5.61 -3.26
CA ARG A 62 -4.83 6.09 -4.45
C ARG A 62 -3.85 5.06 -5.01
N ILE A 63 -3.08 4.41 -4.14
CA ILE A 63 -1.91 3.60 -4.54
C ILE A 63 -1.93 2.16 -4.04
N CYS A 64 -3.05 1.73 -3.44
CA CYS A 64 -3.36 0.31 -3.23
C CYS A 64 -2.37 -0.42 -2.31
N VAL A 65 -1.69 0.35 -1.47
CA VAL A 65 -0.93 -0.14 -0.33
C VAL A 65 -1.83 -0.02 0.90
N PRO A 66 -2.09 -1.11 1.64
CA PRO A 66 -2.96 -1.10 2.80
C PRO A 66 -2.52 -0.06 3.83
N ALA A 67 -3.48 0.67 4.40
CA ALA A 67 -3.21 1.64 5.46
C ALA A 67 -2.53 1.00 6.67
N ALA A 68 -2.93 -0.24 7.00
CA ALA A 68 -2.31 -1.07 8.04
C ALA A 68 -0.83 -1.35 7.75
N LEU A 69 -0.45 -1.56 6.49
CA LEU A 69 0.94 -1.80 6.11
C LEU A 69 1.77 -0.51 6.22
N LEU A 70 1.24 0.63 5.78
CA LEU A 70 1.89 1.93 5.99
C LEU A 70 2.08 2.24 7.48
N ARG A 71 1.08 1.90 8.30
CA ARG A 71 1.18 2.02 9.76
C ARG A 71 2.24 1.10 10.35
N ALA A 72 2.36 -0.14 9.86
CA ALA A 72 3.39 -1.07 10.30
C ALA A 72 4.81 -0.56 10.00
N PHE A 73 5.06 -0.06 8.79
CA PHE A 73 6.35 0.56 8.45
C PHE A 73 6.65 1.77 9.33
N GLN A 74 5.67 2.66 9.50
CA GLN A 74 5.84 3.83 10.36
C GLN A 74 6.21 3.45 11.81
N GLU A 75 5.50 2.48 12.40
CA GLU A 75 5.76 2.03 13.77
C GLU A 75 7.12 1.37 13.89
N GLU A 76 7.53 0.56 12.92
CA GLU A 76 8.86 -0.06 12.93
C GLU A 76 9.97 0.99 12.84
N GLU A 77 9.79 2.02 12.02
CA GLU A 77 10.80 3.05 11.77
C GLU A 77 10.92 4.10 12.86
N THR A 78 9.86 4.35 13.62
CA THR A 78 9.84 5.47 14.59
C THR A 78 9.40 5.04 15.97
N GLY A 79 9.04 3.77 16.12
CA GLY A 79 8.40 3.25 17.33
C GLY A 79 7.10 4.02 17.65
N PRO A 80 6.72 4.03 18.94
CA PRO A 80 5.60 4.84 19.40
C PRO A 80 5.93 6.35 19.42
N TRP A 81 7.14 6.77 19.00
CA TRP A 81 7.58 8.16 19.16
C TRP A 81 6.69 9.15 18.41
N PHE A 82 6.12 8.74 17.27
CA PHE A 82 5.17 9.56 16.54
C PHE A 82 3.78 9.66 17.22
N HIS A 83 3.42 8.70 18.06
CA HIS A 83 2.17 8.75 18.83
C HIS A 83 2.20 9.85 19.90
N TYR A 84 3.37 10.30 20.34
CA TYR A 84 3.48 11.36 21.34
C TYR A 84 3.24 12.77 20.78
N TYR A 85 3.17 12.93 19.46
CA TYR A 85 3.00 14.24 18.81
C TYR A 85 1.71 14.32 18.00
N ASP A 86 0.64 13.72 18.55
CA ASP A 86 -0.78 13.52 18.16
C ASP A 86 -1.46 14.39 17.09
N ASN A 87 -0.82 15.45 16.60
CA ASN A 87 -1.33 16.25 15.51
C ASN A 87 -0.36 16.26 14.31
N PRO A 88 -0.56 15.41 13.29
CA PRO A 88 0.20 15.46 12.05
C PRO A 88 -0.17 16.66 11.15
N VAL A 89 -1.26 17.38 11.44
CA VAL A 89 -1.78 18.48 10.60
C VAL A 89 -0.72 19.54 10.27
N PRO A 90 0.11 20.02 11.21
CA PRO A 90 1.14 21.03 10.90
C PRO A 90 2.16 20.52 9.87
N TYR A 91 2.37 19.21 9.80
CA TYR A 91 3.34 18.54 8.92
C TYR A 91 2.70 17.98 7.64
N ASN A 92 1.37 18.05 7.53
CA ASN A 92 0.62 17.56 6.38
C ASN A 92 0.24 18.68 5.39
N THR A 93 1.01 19.77 5.37
CA THR A 93 0.81 20.91 4.47
C THR A 93 2.10 21.24 3.74
N TYR A 94 2.06 21.31 2.41
CA TYR A 94 3.23 21.69 1.62
C TYR A 94 3.78 23.07 2.04
N GLY A 95 5.09 23.11 2.28
CA GLY A 95 5.80 24.33 2.68
C GLY A 95 5.80 24.62 4.17
N TRP A 96 5.31 23.72 5.04
CA TRP A 96 5.28 23.93 6.49
C TRP A 96 6.63 24.33 7.10
N TRP A 97 7.74 23.79 6.55
CA TRP A 97 9.10 24.03 7.00
C TRP A 97 9.61 25.46 6.72
N LYS A 98 8.92 26.23 5.89
CA LYS A 98 9.29 27.61 5.51
C LYS A 98 8.93 28.64 6.58
N SER A 99 8.25 28.22 7.64
CA SER A 99 7.84 29.10 8.74
C SER A 99 8.22 28.51 10.09
N SER A 100 8.08 29.30 11.15
CA SER A 100 8.27 28.87 12.54
C SER A 100 7.09 28.07 13.12
N SER A 101 6.07 27.74 12.31
CA SER A 101 4.81 27.17 12.81
C SER A 101 4.91 25.73 13.33
N ALA A 102 5.99 25.01 13.02
CA ALA A 102 6.17 23.63 13.44
C ALA A 102 7.66 23.29 13.65
N ASP A 103 7.93 22.39 14.61
CA ASP A 103 9.30 21.95 14.90
C ASP A 103 9.76 20.92 13.85
N PRO A 104 10.86 21.18 13.11
CA PRO A 104 11.34 20.26 12.08
C PRO A 104 11.83 18.93 12.63
N CYS A 105 12.29 18.88 13.89
CA CYS A 105 12.76 17.64 14.50
C CYS A 105 11.61 16.67 14.81
N LYS A 106 10.38 17.18 14.96
CA LYS A 106 9.17 16.36 15.16
C LYS A 106 8.51 15.98 13.84
N GLY A 107 8.65 16.82 12.81
CA GLY A 107 8.07 16.60 11.48
C GLY A 107 8.96 15.87 10.49
N PHE A 108 10.11 15.33 10.92
CA PHE A 108 11.12 14.77 10.03
C PHE A 108 11.56 15.73 8.90
N GLY A 109 11.59 17.03 9.21
CA GLY A 109 12.03 18.10 8.32
C GLY A 109 13.55 18.26 8.26
N TYR A 110 14.31 17.22 8.57
CA TYR A 110 15.78 17.22 8.65
C TYR A 110 16.37 16.09 7.80
N ASP A 111 17.63 16.22 7.42
CA ASP A 111 18.35 15.16 6.71
C ASP A 111 18.71 14.03 7.69
N THR A 112 18.19 12.83 7.46
CA THR A 112 18.36 11.69 8.37
C THR A 112 19.79 11.16 8.46
N LYS A 113 20.65 11.48 7.50
CA LYS A 113 22.07 11.07 7.49
C LYS A 113 22.92 12.00 8.34
N THR A 114 22.65 13.30 8.30
CA THR A 114 23.46 14.33 8.95
C THR A 114 22.81 14.88 10.24
N GLY A 115 21.50 14.69 10.41
CA GLY A 115 20.70 15.25 11.50
C GLY A 115 20.38 16.74 11.35
N TYR A 116 20.82 17.41 10.28
CA TYR A 116 20.66 18.86 10.13
C TYR A 116 19.41 19.22 9.33
N VAL A 117 18.76 20.31 9.75
CA VAL A 117 17.66 20.94 9.00
C VAL A 117 18.22 21.62 7.73
N PRO A 118 17.66 21.32 6.53
CA PRO A 118 18.15 21.84 5.26
C PRO A 118 18.10 23.37 5.14
N GLY A 119 18.94 23.92 4.26
CA GLY A 119 19.11 25.35 4.06
C GLY A 119 17.88 26.11 3.53
N ASP A 120 16.89 25.42 2.98
CA ASP A 120 15.65 26.00 2.47
C ASP A 120 14.54 26.13 3.54
N SER A 121 14.85 25.79 4.79
CA SER A 121 13.90 25.78 5.91
C SER A 121 14.12 26.94 6.87
N TYR A 122 13.07 27.35 7.58
CA TYR A 122 13.13 28.44 8.57
C TYR A 122 14.20 28.19 9.65
N TYR A 123 14.33 26.93 10.09
CA TYR A 123 15.31 26.50 11.10
C TYR A 123 16.60 25.92 10.48
N ALA A 124 17.01 26.38 9.29
CA ALA A 124 18.21 25.92 8.60
C ALA A 124 19.43 25.81 9.53
N GLY A 125 20.15 24.69 9.46
CA GLY A 125 21.34 24.43 10.27
C GLY A 125 21.07 24.00 11.72
N ARG A 126 19.81 23.97 12.17
CA ARG A 126 19.45 23.35 13.46
C ARG A 126 19.76 21.85 13.41
N PHE A 127 20.43 21.36 14.44
CA PHE A 127 20.64 19.92 14.61
C PHE A 127 19.43 19.30 15.31
N CYS A 128 18.82 18.33 14.65
CA CYS A 128 17.87 17.41 15.23
C CYS A 128 18.66 16.16 15.63
N MET A 129 18.82 15.96 16.95
CA MET A 129 19.42 14.76 17.53
C MET A 129 18.83 13.50 16.89
N ILE A 130 19.63 12.43 16.70
CA ILE A 130 19.22 11.17 16.02
C ILE A 130 17.88 10.71 16.59
N THR A 131 16.81 11.07 15.87
CA THR A 131 15.44 10.80 16.26
C THR A 131 15.24 9.28 16.18
N PRO A 132 14.45 8.68 17.09
CA PRO A 132 14.43 7.23 17.26
C PRO A 132 14.08 6.50 15.95
N GLY A 133 14.84 5.44 15.68
CA GLY A 133 14.55 4.42 14.66
C GLY A 133 15.30 4.54 13.33
N ALA A 134 16.23 5.49 13.21
CA ALA A 134 17.18 5.52 12.10
C ALA A 134 18.29 4.45 12.27
N THR A 135 17.97 3.19 11.98
CA THR A 135 19.02 2.27 11.51
C THR A 135 19.47 2.80 10.15
N SER A 136 20.72 3.24 10.03
CA SER A 136 21.24 3.75 8.77
C SER A 136 21.13 2.67 7.67
N GLY A 137 20.46 2.99 6.56
CA GLY A 137 20.30 2.08 5.43
C GLY A 137 18.91 1.47 5.23
N ILE A 138 17.95 1.73 6.13
CA ILE A 138 16.55 1.32 5.94
C ILE A 138 15.82 2.41 5.15
N MET A 139 15.26 2.09 3.98
CA MET A 139 14.31 3.00 3.34
C MET A 139 13.00 2.94 4.10
N GLY A 140 12.59 4.07 4.63
CA GLY A 140 11.41 4.19 5.45
C GLY A 140 10.52 5.38 5.11
N LEU A 141 9.23 5.32 5.45
CA LEU A 141 8.22 6.35 5.28
C LEU A 141 8.68 7.73 5.78
N PHE A 142 9.46 7.79 6.87
CA PHE A 142 10.01 9.05 7.42
C PHE A 142 11.51 9.24 7.18
N ALA A 143 12.14 8.35 6.42
CA ALA A 143 13.55 8.40 6.05
C ALA A 143 13.78 8.65 4.55
N ILE A 144 12.72 9.03 3.82
CA ILE A 144 12.77 9.25 2.37
C ILE A 144 13.75 10.37 2.05
N ASN A 145 14.67 10.11 1.13
CA ASN A 145 15.65 11.09 0.65
C ASN A 145 15.22 11.73 -0.70
N GLN A 146 15.96 12.74 -1.17
CA GLN A 146 15.64 13.44 -2.42
C GLN A 146 15.66 12.51 -3.64
N TRP A 147 16.62 11.58 -3.71
CA TRP A 147 16.75 10.66 -4.83
C TRP A 147 15.53 9.72 -4.92
N GLU A 148 14.99 9.27 -3.79
CA GLU A 148 13.78 8.44 -3.75
C GLU A 148 12.54 9.22 -4.20
N GLN A 149 12.41 10.47 -3.76
CA GLN A 149 11.36 11.37 -4.26
C GLN A 149 11.46 11.54 -5.79
N ASP A 150 12.66 11.81 -6.31
CA ASP A 150 12.88 12.07 -7.74
C ASP A 150 12.61 10.81 -8.59
N THR A 151 13.07 9.64 -8.15
CA THR A 151 12.92 8.37 -8.88
C THR A 151 11.48 7.85 -8.89
N THR A 152 10.73 8.08 -7.81
CA THR A 152 9.30 7.73 -7.73
C THR A 152 8.40 8.76 -8.41
N ARG A 153 8.92 9.94 -8.78
CA ARG A 153 8.11 11.06 -9.28
C ARG A 153 7.19 10.68 -10.43
N LYS A 154 7.69 9.93 -11.40
CA LYS A 154 6.91 9.46 -12.56
C LYS A 154 5.64 8.69 -12.18
N ASN A 155 5.65 8.03 -11.03
CA ASN A 155 4.54 7.21 -10.52
C ASN A 155 3.65 7.97 -9.53
N THR A 156 4.00 9.20 -9.15
CA THR A 156 3.23 10.01 -8.18
C THR A 156 2.54 11.19 -8.85
N LEU A 157 2.85 11.49 -10.12
CA LEU A 157 2.28 12.60 -10.87
C LEU A 157 0.75 12.55 -10.99
N GLU A 158 0.17 11.36 -11.11
CA GLU A 158 -1.28 11.20 -11.20
C GLU A 158 -2.01 11.55 -9.90
N PHE A 159 -1.34 11.42 -8.75
CA PHE A 159 -1.93 11.71 -7.43
C PHE A 159 -1.57 13.12 -6.95
N LEU A 160 -0.35 13.57 -7.22
CA LEU A 160 0.25 14.83 -6.77
C LEU A 160 0.96 15.50 -7.96
N PRO A 161 0.24 16.18 -8.87
CA PRO A 161 0.83 16.74 -10.09
C PRO A 161 1.83 17.86 -9.81
N ASN A 162 1.67 18.58 -8.69
CA ASN A 162 2.49 19.72 -8.31
C ASN A 162 3.01 19.60 -6.88
N ASN A 163 4.15 20.25 -6.60
CA ASN A 163 4.62 20.51 -5.24
C ASN A 163 4.68 19.28 -4.33
N ILE A 164 5.26 18.17 -4.80
CA ILE A 164 5.53 17.02 -3.93
C ILE A 164 6.78 17.29 -3.09
N ASP A 165 6.74 16.97 -1.80
CA ASP A 165 7.91 17.10 -0.93
C ASP A 165 7.91 16.03 0.15
N ARG A 166 9.01 15.28 0.26
CA ARG A 166 9.22 14.20 1.24
C ARG A 166 9.09 14.61 2.71
N ARG A 167 9.08 15.92 3.02
CA ARG A 167 8.83 16.45 4.38
C ARG A 167 7.35 16.51 4.72
N VAL A 168 6.45 16.40 3.74
CA VAL A 168 5.00 16.39 3.96
C VAL A 168 4.56 14.95 4.18
N ILE A 169 3.89 14.66 5.30
CA ILE A 169 3.59 13.28 5.72
C ILE A 169 2.83 12.51 4.63
N PHE A 170 1.76 13.09 4.07
CA PHE A 170 1.01 12.45 2.99
C PHE A 170 1.87 12.21 1.74
N ASP A 171 2.71 13.17 1.35
CA ASP A 171 3.57 13.05 0.18
C ASP A 171 4.62 11.96 0.37
N ALA A 172 5.23 11.91 1.56
CA ALA A 172 6.17 10.87 1.96
C ALA A 172 5.51 9.49 1.90
N ALA A 173 4.30 9.36 2.44
CA ALA A 173 3.54 8.12 2.37
C ALA A 173 3.20 7.71 0.92
N ILE A 174 2.86 8.65 0.03
CA ILE A 174 2.66 8.38 -1.41
C ILE A 174 3.96 7.92 -2.08
N ILE A 175 5.08 8.60 -1.83
CA ILE A 175 6.40 8.23 -2.37
C ILE A 175 6.78 6.82 -1.92
N PHE A 176 6.67 6.56 -0.62
CA PHE A 176 6.99 5.27 0.00
C PHE A 176 6.10 4.16 -0.55
N ALA A 177 4.79 4.39 -0.63
CA ALA A 177 3.85 3.42 -1.19
C ALA A 177 4.14 3.14 -2.67
N SER A 178 4.51 4.16 -3.45
CA SER A 178 4.91 4.01 -4.85
C SER A 178 6.17 3.16 -5.00
N ALA A 179 7.18 3.43 -4.16
CA ALA A 179 8.38 2.61 -4.08
C ALA A 179 8.05 1.17 -3.68
N THR A 180 7.10 0.98 -2.76
CA THR A 180 6.64 -0.35 -2.30
C THR A 180 6.05 -1.15 -3.45
N ILE A 181 5.12 -0.57 -4.22
CA ILE A 181 4.51 -1.22 -5.39
C ILE A 181 5.58 -1.60 -6.42
N ASN A 182 6.51 -0.68 -6.74
CA ASN A 182 7.61 -0.99 -7.66
C ASN A 182 8.49 -2.14 -7.16
N ARG A 183 8.72 -2.22 -5.84
CA ARG A 183 9.56 -3.26 -5.24
C ARG A 183 8.87 -4.62 -5.24
N VAL A 184 7.58 -4.71 -4.91
CA VAL A 184 6.86 -6.00 -4.95
C VAL A 184 6.51 -6.43 -6.38
N GLY A 185 6.38 -5.48 -7.32
CA GLY A 185 6.08 -5.74 -8.72
C GLY A 185 4.73 -6.43 -8.89
N ASN A 186 4.68 -7.46 -9.74
CA ASN A 186 3.45 -8.19 -10.11
C ASN A 186 2.81 -8.99 -8.96
N GLN A 187 3.40 -8.95 -7.76
CA GLN A 187 2.87 -9.61 -6.57
C GLN A 187 1.99 -8.67 -5.73
N ALA A 188 1.93 -7.39 -6.06
CA ALA A 188 0.98 -6.46 -5.44
C ALA A 188 -0.46 -6.95 -5.70
N PRO A 189 -1.28 -7.14 -4.64
CA PRO A 189 -2.70 -7.41 -4.77
C PRO A 189 -3.45 -6.26 -5.46
N VAL A 190 -4.70 -6.55 -5.82
CA VAL A 190 -5.61 -5.52 -6.32
C VAL A 190 -5.97 -4.57 -5.18
N CYS A 191 -6.24 -3.31 -5.53
CA CYS A 191 -6.67 -2.27 -4.60
C CYS A 191 -7.84 -2.73 -3.74
N GLY A 192 -7.71 -2.58 -2.42
CA GLY A 192 -8.75 -2.96 -1.45
C GLY A 192 -8.62 -4.37 -0.89
N GLU A 193 -7.64 -5.16 -1.34
CA GLU A 193 -7.33 -6.46 -0.76
C GLU A 193 -6.22 -6.36 0.31
N ASP A 194 -6.33 -7.21 1.33
CA ASP A 194 -5.25 -7.42 2.27
C ASP A 194 -4.05 -8.07 1.58
N TRP A 195 -2.86 -7.56 1.86
CA TRP A 195 -1.62 -8.17 1.40
C TRP A 195 -1.35 -9.45 2.18
N SER A 196 -0.93 -10.50 1.47
CA SER A 196 -0.54 -11.77 2.11
C SER A 196 0.78 -11.61 2.86
N ASP A 197 0.99 -12.44 3.88
CA ASP A 197 2.24 -12.48 4.67
C ASP A 197 3.49 -12.52 3.77
N THR A 198 3.44 -13.29 2.68
CA THR A 198 4.53 -13.39 1.71
C THR A 198 4.81 -12.04 1.03
N VAL A 199 3.78 -11.33 0.57
CA VAL A 199 3.97 -10.04 -0.12
C VAL A 199 4.45 -8.98 0.86
N VAL A 200 3.94 -8.98 2.09
CA VAL A 200 4.40 -8.09 3.17
C VAL A 200 5.89 -8.31 3.46
N ASN A 201 6.32 -9.56 3.61
CA ASN A 201 7.74 -9.88 3.81
C ASN A 201 8.61 -9.47 2.61
N ILE A 202 8.12 -9.63 1.38
CA ILE A 202 8.86 -9.20 0.18
C ILE A 202 9.02 -7.67 0.15
N ALA A 203 7.96 -6.93 0.50
CA ALA A 203 8.03 -5.48 0.63
C ALA A 203 9.06 -5.08 1.68
N ALA A 204 8.93 -5.60 2.91
CA ALA A 204 9.82 -5.27 4.02
C ALA A 204 11.29 -5.60 3.72
N ALA A 205 11.57 -6.79 3.16
CA ALA A 205 12.93 -7.22 2.84
C ALA A 205 13.58 -6.32 1.78
N LYS A 206 12.82 -5.91 0.75
CA LYS A 206 13.31 -5.01 -0.28
C LYS A 206 13.49 -3.57 0.21
N HIS A 207 12.73 -3.13 1.20
CA HIS A 207 12.93 -1.82 1.86
C HIS A 207 14.19 -1.79 2.73
N VAL A 208 14.45 -2.84 3.49
CA VAL A 208 15.57 -2.89 4.44
C VAL A 208 16.91 -3.34 3.80
N SER A 209 16.86 -4.21 2.79
CA SER A 209 18.06 -4.85 2.22
C SER A 209 18.17 -4.80 0.70
N GLY A 210 17.16 -4.26 0.01
CA GLY A 210 17.13 -4.20 -1.46
C GLY A 210 16.83 -5.52 -2.16
N GLN A 211 16.70 -6.63 -1.42
CA GLN A 211 16.44 -7.96 -1.99
C GLN A 211 15.50 -8.81 -1.14
N TYR A 212 14.98 -9.86 -1.75
CA TYR A 212 14.25 -10.94 -1.08
C TYR A 212 14.70 -12.27 -1.70
N PRO A 213 14.98 -13.33 -0.91
CA PRO A 213 14.85 -13.43 0.54
C PRO A 213 15.86 -12.56 1.31
N CYS A 214 15.63 -12.39 2.62
CA CYS A 214 16.50 -11.60 3.48
C CYS A 214 17.94 -12.16 3.52
N PRO A 215 18.98 -11.31 3.43
CA PRO A 215 20.36 -11.76 3.43
C PRO A 215 20.96 -12.02 4.82
N ASN A 216 20.32 -11.52 5.88
CA ASN A 216 20.83 -11.59 7.24
C ASN A 216 19.71 -11.49 8.28
N THR A 217 20.07 -11.76 9.54
CA THR A 217 19.14 -11.77 10.68
C THR A 217 18.54 -10.40 10.99
N THR A 218 19.23 -9.30 10.67
CA THR A 218 18.68 -7.94 10.82
C THR A 218 17.50 -7.72 9.88
N CYS A 219 17.64 -8.12 8.61
CA CYS A 219 16.55 -8.08 7.65
C CYS A 219 15.40 -8.98 8.07
N GLU A 220 15.69 -10.21 8.52
CA GLU A 220 14.66 -11.15 8.97
C GLU A 220 13.87 -10.58 10.15
N LYS A 221 14.56 -10.00 11.14
CA LYS A 221 13.93 -9.36 12.28
C LYS A 221 13.01 -8.22 11.83
N TYR A 222 13.52 -7.30 11.01
CA TYR A 222 12.72 -6.20 10.48
C TYR A 222 11.47 -6.68 9.73
N CYS A 223 11.59 -7.73 8.90
CA CYS A 223 10.44 -8.29 8.19
C CYS A 223 9.42 -8.91 9.15
N ASN A 224 9.88 -9.63 10.16
CA ASN A 224 9.01 -10.21 11.19
C ASN A 224 8.28 -9.13 12.00
N ASP A 225 8.98 -8.06 12.38
CA ASP A 225 8.40 -6.95 13.15
C ASP A 225 7.34 -6.22 12.31
N VAL A 226 7.64 -5.87 11.05
CA VAL A 226 6.65 -5.29 10.10
C VAL A 226 5.45 -6.22 9.90
N LEU A 227 5.67 -7.53 9.72
CA LEU A 227 4.56 -8.48 9.53
C LEU A 227 3.68 -8.59 10.79
N SER A 228 4.30 -8.60 11.97
CA SER A 228 3.59 -8.63 13.26
C SER A 228 2.73 -7.37 13.42
N LEU A 229 3.30 -6.20 13.18
CA LEU A 229 2.61 -4.92 13.25
C LEU A 229 1.49 -4.82 12.20
N TYR A 230 1.73 -5.29 10.98
CA TYR A 230 0.70 -5.32 9.94
C TYR A 230 -0.52 -6.15 10.37
N LYS A 231 -0.29 -7.31 10.97
CA LYS A 231 -1.37 -8.16 11.53
C LYS A 231 -2.11 -7.48 12.69
N GLN A 232 -1.41 -6.70 13.50
CA GLN A 232 -2.02 -5.95 14.59
C GLN A 232 -2.93 -4.82 14.10
N TYR A 233 -2.58 -4.17 12.98
CA TYR A 233 -3.32 -3.03 12.43
C TYR A 233 -4.40 -3.40 11.41
N ARG A 234 -4.55 -4.69 11.09
CA ARG A 234 -5.54 -5.21 10.15
C ARG A 234 -6.91 -5.44 10.77
#